data_AF-A0ABC9TVM0-F1
#
_entry.id   AF-A0ABC9TVM0-F1
#
_cell.length_a   1.000
_cell.length_b   1.000
_cell.length_c   1.000
_cell.angle_alpha   90.00
_cell.angle_beta   90.00
_cell.angle_gamma   90.00
#
_symmetry.space_group_name_H-M   'P 1'
#
loop_
_entity.id
_entity.type
_entity.pdbx_description
1 polymer ?
#
loop_
_entity_poly.entity_id
_entity_poly.type
_entity_poly.pdbx_seq_one_letter_code
_entity_poly.pdbx_strand_id
1 'polypeptide(L)' 'TLDYFCYLMEYSCLKTIANKHKTSIRKIIRQHKDGKTWSVPYETKAGTKRVRPVKIADCKRGEASDIIYQRKKFSWKTT' A
#
# COMPACT_ATOMS: atom_id res chain seq x y z
N THR A 1 8.78 9.35 -18.89
CA THR A 1 7.72 8.55 -18.25
C THR A 1 7.52 9.04 -16.83
N LEU A 2 6.32 8.88 -16.25
CA LEU A 2 6.00 9.41 -14.91
C LEU A 2 6.61 8.58 -13.76
N ASP A 3 7.45 7.61 -14.09
CA ASP A 3 7.95 6.59 -13.15
C ASP A 3 8.83 7.19 -12.05
N TYR A 4 9.66 8.18 -12.38
CA TYR A 4 10.50 8.87 -11.40
C TYR A 4 9.66 9.65 -10.39
N PHE A 5 8.59 10.30 -10.86
CA PHE A 5 7.65 10.99 -9.99
C PHE A 5 6.92 10.01 -9.06
N CYS A 6 6.43 8.87 -9.59
CA CYS A 6 5.83 7.82 -8.77
C CYS A 6 6.80 7.29 -7.70
N TYR A 7 8.07 7.08 -8.05
CA TYR A 7 9.10 6.66 -7.10
C TYR A 7 9.27 7.66 -5.93
N LEU A 8 9.36 8.96 -6.24
CA LEU A 8 9.47 10.00 -5.21
C LEU A 8 8.25 10.03 -4.28
N MET A 9 7.05 9.94 -4.85
CA MET A 9 5.80 9.92 -4.09
C MET A 9 5.73 8.69 -3.17
N GLU A 10 5.99 7.49 -3.70
CA GLU A 10 6.00 6.26 -2.90
C GLU A 10 7.04 6.32 -1.77
N TYR A 11 8.24 6.83 -2.07
CA TYR A 11 9.30 6.92 -1.07
C TYR A 11 8.98 7.92 0.04
N SER A 12 8.34 9.06 -0.28
CA SER A 12 7.89 10.04 0.71
C SER A 12 6.90 9.45 1.74
N CYS A 13 5.97 8.62 1.28
CA CYS A 13 5.01 7.92 2.14
C CYS A 13 5.71 6.92 3.06
N LEU A 14 6.59 6.10 2.50
CA LEU A 14 7.36 5.12 3.26
C LEU A 14 8.24 5.78 4.33
N LYS A 15 8.87 6.91 4.00
CA LYS A 15 9.70 7.68 4.93
C LYS A 15 8.88 8.21 6.10
N THR A 16 7.68 8.73 5.84
CA THR A 16 6.76 9.21 6.87
C THR A 16 6.37 8.09 7.84
N ILE A 17 5.97 6.93 7.31
CA ILE A 17 5.59 5.76 8.13
C ILE A 17 6.78 5.25 8.96
N ALA A 18 7.95 5.16 8.34
CA ALA A 18 9.17 4.71 9.02
C ALA A 18 9.54 5.64 10.20
N ASN A 19 9.48 6.96 9.99
CA ASN A 19 9.73 7.93 11.05
C ASN A 19 8.68 7.84 12.17
N LYS A 20 7.39 7.70 11.84
CA LYS A 20 6.29 7.55 12.82
C LYS A 20 6.53 6.36 13.77
N HIS A 21 6.98 5.23 13.23
CA HIS A 21 7.24 4.02 14.01
C HIS A 21 8.71 3.90 14.47
N LYS A 22 9.51 4.98 14.38
CA LYS A 22 10.94 5.03 14.74
C LYS A 22 11.72 3.83 14.19
N THR A 23 11.47 3.49 12.93
CA THR A 23 12.00 2.29 12.27
C THR A 23 12.55 2.62 10.89
N SER A 24 13.13 1.63 10.21
CA SER A 24 13.66 1.82 8.86
C SER A 24 12.62 1.56 7.78
N ILE A 25 12.77 2.21 6.62
CA ILE A 25 11.91 1.98 5.45
C ILE A 25 11.88 0.50 5.07
N ARG A 26 13.03 -0.18 5.12
CA ARG A 26 13.13 -1.62 4.83
C ARG A 26 12.24 -2.47 5.75
N LYS A 27 12.15 -2.12 7.03
CA LYS A 27 11.26 -2.79 8.00
C LYS A 27 9.80 -2.52 7.67
N ILE A 28 9.44 -1.27 7.34
CA ILE A 28 8.08 -0.91 6.92
C ILE A 28 7.66 -1.67 5.66
N ILE A 29 8.50 -1.69 4.61
CA ILE A 29 8.23 -2.43 3.37
C ILE A 29 7.99 -3.91 3.67
N ARG A 30 8.78 -4.52 4.56
CA ARG A 30 8.59 -5.93 4.96
C ARG A 30 7.26 -6.15 5.70
N GLN A 31 6.90 -5.26 6.61
CA GLN A 31 5.65 -5.35 7.40
C GLN A 31 4.40 -5.09 6.54
N HIS A 32 4.51 -4.16 5.59
CA HIS A 32 3.41 -3.71 4.74
C HIS A 32 3.41 -4.38 3.36
N LYS A 33 4.18 -5.46 3.20
CA LYS A 33 4.31 -6.20 1.95
C LYS A 33 2.97 -6.81 1.55
N ASP A 34 2.57 -6.57 0.32
CA ASP A 34 1.32 -7.08 -0.27
C ASP A 34 1.59 -7.53 -1.71
N GLY A 35 1.94 -8.81 -1.85
CA GLY A 35 2.36 -9.41 -3.12
C GLY A 35 3.66 -8.81 -3.66
N LYS A 36 3.60 -8.25 -4.87
CA LYS A 36 4.71 -7.57 -5.54
C LYS A 36 4.90 -6.10 -5.11
N THR A 37 3.95 -5.55 -4.36
CA THR A 37 3.91 -4.14 -3.94
C THR A 37 3.77 -4.05 -2.41
N TRP A 38 3.57 -2.85 -1.89
CA TRP A 38 3.24 -2.61 -0.49
C TRP A 38 1.85 -1.96 -0.38
N SER A 39 1.22 -2.09 0.79
CA SER A 39 -0.09 -1.46 1.05
C SER A 39 -0.24 -1.06 2.51
N VAL A 40 -1.00 0.01 2.76
CA VAL A 40 -1.26 0.54 4.10
C VAL A 40 -2.58 -0.02 4.63
N PRO A 41 -2.59 -0.73 5.77
CA PRO A 41 -3.83 -1.16 6.40
C PRO A 41 -4.54 0.01 7.08
N TYR A 42 -5.87 -0.04 7.07
CA TYR A 42 -6.72 0.92 7.76
C TYR A 42 -8.02 0.24 8.21
N GLU A 43 -8.56 0.69 9.33
CA GLU A 43 -9.78 0.12 9.90
C GLU A 43 -11.03 0.72 9.25
N THR A 44 -12.03 -0.13 9.03
CA THR A 44 -13.36 0.28 8.57
C THR A 44 -14.43 -0.42 9.40
N LYS A 45 -15.68 0.09 9.37
CA LYS A 45 -16.82 -0.58 10.04
C LYS A 45 -17.03 -2.04 9.61
N ALA A 46 -16.57 -2.40 8.40
CA ALA A 46 -16.65 -3.74 7.84
C ALA A 46 -15.35 -4.57 8.04
N GLY A 47 -14.40 -4.07 8.84
CA GLY A 47 -13.10 -4.72 9.14
C GLY A 47 -11.89 -3.99 8.55
N THR A 48 -10.70 -4.54 8.80
CA THR A 48 -9.42 -4.01 8.30
C THR A 48 -9.31 -4.15 6.79
N LYS A 49 -9.09 -3.04 6.09
CA LYS A 49 -8.88 -2.97 4.65
C LYS A 49 -7.47 -2.45 4.34
N ARG A 50 -7.02 -2.51 3.08
CA ARG A 50 -5.68 -2.06 2.68
C ARG A 50 -5.73 -1.20 1.42
N VAL A 51 -4.94 -0.13 1.39
CA VAL A 51 -4.78 0.76 0.21
C VAL A 51 -3.40 0.56 -0.39
N ARG A 52 -3.33 0.42 -1.72
CA ARG A 52 -2.08 0.35 -2.49
C ARG A 52 -1.76 1.71 -3.11
N PRO A 53 -0.48 2.03 -3.38
CA PRO A 53 -0.13 3.16 -4.22
C PRO A 53 -0.84 3.09 -5.58
N VAL A 54 -1.34 4.23 -6.05
CA VAL A 54 -2.06 4.37 -7.32
C VAL A 54 -1.08 4.23 -8.49
N LYS A 55 -1.43 3.42 -9.49
CA LYS A 55 -0.64 3.35 -10.73
C LYS A 55 -1.21 4.29 -11.78
N ILE A 56 -0.35 4.80 -12.66
CA ILE A 56 -0.78 5.66 -13.77
C ILE A 56 -1.83 4.97 -14.67
N ALA A 57 -1.78 3.64 -14.76
CA ALA A 57 -2.77 2.84 -15.50
C ALA A 57 -4.16 2.91 -14.86
N ASP A 58 -4.24 3.03 -13.53
CA ASP A 58 -5.51 3.14 -12.81
C ASP A 58 -6.15 4.52 -13.06
N CYS A 59 -5.34 5.57 -13.17
CA CYS A 59 -5.81 6.94 -13.45
C CYS A 59 -6.35 7.14 -14.88
N LYS A 60 -5.95 6.30 -15.84
CA LYS A 60 -6.34 6.45 -17.26
C LYS A 60 -7.82 6.16 -17.53
N ARG A 61 -8.52 5.49 -16.61
CA ARG A 61 -9.96 5.20 -16.75
C ARG A 61 -10.87 6.40 -16.49
N GLY A 62 -10.35 7.56 -16.08
CA GLY A 62 -11.15 8.77 -15.79
C GLY A 62 -12.00 8.67 -14.52
N GLU A 63 -12.04 7.51 -13.88
CA GLU A 63 -12.72 7.24 -12.63
C GLU A 63 -11.67 7.11 -11.52
N ALA A 64 -11.41 8.20 -10.80
CA ALA A 64 -10.70 8.14 -9.53
C ALA A 64 -11.65 7.55 -8.47
N SER A 65 -11.87 6.25 -8.54
CA SER A 65 -12.52 5.53 -7.45
C SER A 65 -11.47 5.17 -6.43
N ASP A 66 -11.72 5.49 -5.16
CA ASP A 66 -11.02 4.87 -4.03
C ASP A 66 -11.38 3.37 -4.02
N ILE A 67 -10.85 2.60 -4.97
CA ILE A 67 -11.12 1.16 -5.07
C ILE A 67 -10.40 0.51 -3.91
N ILE A 68 -11.15 0.36 -2.83
CA ILE A 68 -10.68 -0.33 -1.65
C ILE A 68 -10.44 -1.80 -2.04
N TYR A 69 -9.18 -2.21 -2.09
CA TYR A 69 -8.82 -3.59 -2.39
C TYR A 69 -9.39 -4.52 -1.31
N GLN A 70 -10.44 -5.28 -1.65
CA GLN A 70 -10.97 -6.31 -0.79
C GLN A 70 -10.10 -7.57 -0.91
N ARG A 71 -9.42 -7.92 0.21
CA ARG A 71 -8.62 -9.14 0.30
C ARG A 71 -9.53 -10.37 0.18
N LYS A 72 -9.26 -11.28 -0.77
CA LYS A 72 -9.75 -12.66 -0.65
C LYS A 72 -9.02 -13.31 0.52
N LYS A 73 -9.75 -13.79 1.53
CA LYS A 73 -9.20 -14.41 2.76
C LYS A 73 -8.08 -15.39 2.40
N PHE A 74 -6.85 -15.08 2.78
CA PHE A 74 -5.74 -16.04 2.71
C PHE A 74 -5.68 -16.75 4.06
N SER A 75 -5.97 -18.06 4.03
CA SER A 75 -5.84 -18.96 5.18
C SER A 75 -4.35 -19.20 5.44
N TRP A 76 -3.89 -18.80 6.62
CA TRP A 76 -2.61 -19.25 7.11
C TRP A 76 -2.78 -20.72 7.55
N LYS A 77 -1.99 -21.63 6.98
CA LYS A 77 -1.75 -22.92 7.62
C LYS A 77 -0.61 -22.73 8.60
N THR A 78 -0.90 -22.87 9.88
CA THR A 78 0.11 -23.00 10.92
C THR A 78 0.70 -24.41 10.79
N THR A 79 2.02 -24.51 10.64
CA THR A 79 2.76 -25.77 10.84
C THR A 79 2.80 -26.10 12.32
#